data_AF-A0A2N7UHQ7-F1
#
_entry.id   AF-A0A2N7UHQ7-F1
#
_cell.length_a   1.000
_cell.length_b   1.000
_cell.length_c   1.000
_cell.angle_alpha   90.00
_cell.angle_beta   90.00
_cell.angle_gamma   90.00
#
_symmetry.space_group_name_H-M   'P 1'
#
loop_
_entity.id
_entity.type
_entity.pdbx_description
1 polymer ?
#
loop_
_entity_poly.entity_id
_entity_poly.type
_entity_poly.pdbx_seq_one_letter_code
_entity_poly.pdbx_strand_id
1 'polypeptide(L)'
;MAAKPIYRVVFHQHGEVWELYVREIFQSDLWGFIEIEEFVFDDASKLVVDPSADKLRRTFDGVSRSYLPLNAIVRIDEVEREGPPRAVKSEGRVAEFPRPFAPPPRHDR
;
A
#
# COMPACT_ATOMS: atom_id res chain seq x y z
N MET A 1 7.07 -6.07 28.67
CA MET A 1 6.07 -6.28 27.59
C MET A 1 6.83 -6.16 26.28
N ALA A 2 6.71 -7.13 25.36
CA ALA A 2 7.33 -7.01 24.04
C ALA A 2 6.68 -5.83 23.30
N ALA A 3 7.46 -5.02 22.59
CA ALA A 3 6.91 -3.97 21.75
C ALA A 3 6.06 -4.64 20.65
N LYS A 4 4.84 -4.15 20.43
CA LYS A 4 4.03 -4.59 19.29
C LYS A 4 4.81 -4.28 18.00
N PRO A 5 4.88 -5.23 17.04
CA PRO A 5 5.56 -4.98 15.77
C PRO A 5 4.90 -3.81 15.04
N ILE A 6 5.68 -3.14 14.20
CA ILE A 6 5.20 -2.10 13.29
C ILE A 6 5.53 -2.57 11.88
N TYR A 7 4.56 -2.50 10.99
CA TYR A 7 4.72 -2.86 9.60
C TYR A 7 4.67 -1.61 8.75
N ARG A 8 5.65 -1.45 7.86
CA ARG A 8 5.62 -0.48 6.77
C ARG A 8 5.01 -1.12 5.54
N VAL A 9 3.90 -0.57 5.06
CA VAL A 9 3.18 -1.03 3.88
C VAL A 9 3.34 -0.01 2.77
N VAL A 10 3.94 -0.43 1.65
CA VAL A 10 4.14 0.37 0.45
C VAL A 10 3.25 -0.16 -0.65
N PHE A 11 2.39 0.67 -1.23
CA PHE A 11 1.42 0.24 -2.25
C PHE A 11 1.08 1.36 -3.24
N HIS A 12 0.58 0.97 -4.40
CA HIS A 12 0.09 1.91 -5.41
C HIS A 12 -1.34 2.35 -5.11
N GLN A 13 -1.60 3.66 -5.18
CA GLN A 13 -2.94 4.23 -5.06
C GLN A 13 -3.08 5.48 -5.92
N HIS A 14 -4.10 5.52 -6.78
CA HIS A 14 -4.40 6.67 -7.67
C HIS A 14 -3.19 7.26 -8.43
N GLY A 15 -2.28 6.41 -8.92
CA GLY A 15 -1.07 6.86 -9.64
C GLY A 15 0.06 7.38 -8.75
N GLU A 16 -0.08 7.23 -7.45
CA GLU A 16 0.95 7.50 -6.45
C GLU A 16 1.40 6.19 -5.78
N VAL A 17 2.58 6.21 -5.18
CA VAL A 17 3.06 5.18 -4.26
C VAL A 17 2.89 5.73 -2.85
N TRP A 18 2.09 5.05 -2.05
CA TRP A 18 1.79 5.42 -0.67
C TRP A 18 2.58 4.53 0.28
N GLU A 19 3.08 5.14 1.34
CA GLU A 19 3.80 4.49 2.43
C GLU A 19 3.04 4.77 3.74
N LEU A 20 2.59 3.69 4.38
CA LEU A 20 1.85 3.72 5.64
C LEU A 20 2.52 2.82 6.68
N TYR A 21 2.26 3.12 7.94
CA TYR A 21 2.67 2.30 9.08
C TYR A 21 1.42 1.77 9.78
N VAL A 22 1.42 0.48 10.11
CA VAL A 22 0.31 -0.24 10.74
C VAL A 22 0.85 -1.20 11.80
N ARG A 23 0.04 -1.62 12.77
CA ARG A 23 0.47 -2.61 13.78
C ARG A 23 0.00 -4.01 13.50
N GLU A 24 -1.05 -4.16 12.69
CA GLU A 24 -1.69 -5.44 12.44
C GLU A 24 -1.89 -5.65 10.93
N ILE A 25 -1.56 -6.85 10.46
CA ILE A 25 -1.70 -7.29 9.06
C ILE A 25 -2.22 -8.72 9.05
N PHE A 26 -3.27 -8.97 8.25
CA PHE A 26 -3.88 -10.29 8.14
C PHE A 26 -4.16 -10.66 6.68
N GLN A 27 -4.20 -11.96 6.41
CA GLN A 27 -4.81 -12.47 5.19
C GLN A 27 -6.32 -12.23 5.27
N SER A 28 -6.90 -11.63 4.22
CA SER A 28 -8.34 -11.36 4.21
C SER A 28 -9.16 -12.60 3.85
N ASP A 29 -10.39 -12.64 4.37
CA ASP A 29 -11.45 -13.50 3.85
C ASP A 29 -11.87 -13.08 2.43
N LEU A 30 -11.58 -11.83 2.02
CA LEU A 30 -11.70 -11.37 0.65
C LEU A 30 -10.53 -11.91 -0.18
N TRP A 31 -10.84 -12.80 -1.12
CA TRP A 31 -9.84 -13.39 -1.99
C TRP A 31 -9.04 -12.33 -2.74
N GLY A 32 -7.70 -12.39 -2.61
CA GLY A 32 -6.79 -11.46 -3.28
C GLY A 32 -6.55 -10.15 -2.52
N PHE A 33 -6.99 -10.02 -1.26
CA PHE A 33 -6.77 -8.85 -0.42
C PHE A 33 -5.99 -9.17 0.86
N ILE A 34 -5.27 -8.17 1.35
CA ILE A 34 -4.63 -8.13 2.66
C ILE A 34 -5.32 -7.08 3.51
N GLU A 35 -5.59 -7.43 4.77
CA GLU A 35 -6.18 -6.51 5.74
C GLU A 35 -5.08 -5.82 6.52
N ILE A 36 -5.22 -4.51 6.68
CA ILE A 36 -4.34 -3.70 7.52
C ILE A 36 -5.16 -2.89 8.52
N GLU A 37 -4.69 -2.85 9.77
CA GLU A 37 -5.38 -2.19 10.90
C GLU A 37 -4.40 -1.48 11.84
N GLU A 38 -4.93 -0.75 12.82
CA GLU A 38 -4.14 0.02 13.80
C GLU A 38 -3.14 0.96 13.09
N PHE A 39 -3.65 1.84 12.22
CA PHE A 39 -2.84 2.83 11.50
C PHE A 39 -2.04 3.71 12.45
N VAL A 40 -0.77 3.90 12.11
CA VAL A 40 0.19 4.68 12.89
C VAL A 40 0.54 5.94 12.12
N PHE A 41 0.22 7.10 12.71
CA PHE A 41 0.54 8.42 12.16
C PHE A 41 1.38 9.18 13.20
N ASP A 42 2.49 9.78 12.77
CA ASP A 42 3.32 10.64 13.63
C ASP A 42 2.50 11.87 14.07
N ASP A 43 2.69 12.29 15.33
CA ASP A 43 1.90 13.35 15.94
C ASP A 43 2.25 14.70 15.32
N ALA A 44 1.23 15.49 14.99
CA ALA A 44 1.32 16.76 14.23
C ALA A 44 2.07 17.89 14.97
N SER A 45 2.77 17.59 16.07
CA SER A 45 3.52 18.54 16.89
C SER A 45 4.76 19.13 16.21
N LYS A 46 5.22 18.56 15.09
CA LYS A 46 6.30 19.13 14.28
C LYS A 46 5.73 20.12 13.27
N LEU A 47 6.09 21.39 13.47
CA LEU A 47 5.63 22.61 12.80
C LEU A 47 5.73 22.67 11.25
N VAL A 48 6.11 21.58 10.58
CA VAL A 48 6.21 21.47 9.12
C VAL A 48 5.38 20.28 8.66
N VAL A 49 4.14 20.56 8.25
CA VAL A 49 3.21 19.56 7.75
C VAL A 49 3.51 19.28 6.28
N ASP A 50 4.00 18.08 5.97
CA ASP A 50 4.11 17.61 4.59
C ASP A 50 2.69 17.40 4.02
N PRO A 51 2.31 18.03 2.90
CA PRO A 51 1.00 17.86 2.28
C PRO A 51 0.64 16.39 2.00
N SER A 52 1.66 15.56 1.76
CA SER A 52 1.51 14.13 1.48
C SER A 52 1.06 13.35 2.71
N ALA A 53 1.63 13.67 3.88
CA ALA A 53 1.26 13.04 5.14
C ALA A 53 -0.17 13.43 5.57
N ASP A 54 -0.54 14.70 5.35
CA ASP A 54 -1.89 15.20 5.63
C ASP A 54 -2.95 14.55 4.74
N LYS A 55 -2.65 14.33 3.47
CA LYS A 55 -3.52 13.58 2.55
C LYS A 55 -3.78 12.16 3.04
N LEU A 56 -2.73 11.46 3.48
CA LEU A 56 -2.85 10.11 4.02
C LEU A 56 -3.72 10.10 5.28
N ARG A 57 -3.43 10.99 6.24
CA ARG A 57 -4.23 11.13 7.46
C ARG A 57 -5.71 11.36 7.15
N ARG A 58 -6.04 12.31 6.27
CA ARG A 58 -7.44 12.58 5.88
C ARG A 58 -8.11 11.40 5.16
N THR A 59 -7.35 10.62 4.40
CA THR A 59 -7.90 9.47 3.68
C THR A 59 -8.28 8.33 4.63
N PHE A 60 -7.48 8.13 5.67
CA PHE A 60 -7.69 7.07 6.66
C PHE A 60 -8.36 7.56 7.95
N ASP A 61 -8.80 8.82 8.00
CA ASP A 61 -9.54 9.35 9.13
C ASP A 61 -10.88 8.62 9.27
N GLY A 62 -11.12 8.05 10.45
CA GLY A 62 -12.28 7.19 10.71
C GLY A 62 -12.22 5.80 10.07
N VAL A 63 -11.12 5.41 9.42
CA VAL A 63 -10.96 4.08 8.83
C VAL A 63 -10.35 3.12 9.84
N SER A 64 -11.12 2.11 10.27
CA SER A 64 -10.62 1.08 11.20
C SER A 64 -9.79 0.00 10.52
N ARG A 65 -10.15 -0.37 9.29
CA ARG A 65 -9.54 -1.45 8.50
C ARG A 65 -9.51 -1.08 7.04
N SER A 66 -8.43 -1.39 6.34
CA SER A 66 -8.35 -1.30 4.88
C SER A 66 -8.01 -2.64 4.25
N TYR A 67 -8.61 -2.89 3.09
CA TYR A 67 -8.38 -4.08 2.28
C TYR A 67 -7.55 -3.69 1.07
N LEU A 68 -6.27 -4.04 1.08
CA LEU A 68 -5.35 -3.75 -0.01
C LEU A 68 -5.30 -4.94 -0.98
N PRO A 69 -5.55 -4.74 -2.27
CA PRO A 69 -5.43 -5.82 -3.24
C PRO A 69 -3.95 -6.20 -3.42
N LEU A 70 -3.68 -7.51 -3.51
CA LEU A 70 -2.30 -8.05 -3.57
C LEU A 70 -1.45 -7.45 -4.68
N ASN A 71 -2.05 -7.14 -5.83
CA ASN A 71 -1.35 -6.57 -6.99
C ASN A 71 -1.03 -5.07 -6.85
N ALA A 72 -1.63 -4.36 -5.89
CA ALA A 72 -1.28 -2.97 -5.60
C ALA A 72 -0.15 -2.85 -4.59
N ILE A 73 0.08 -3.88 -3.77
CA ILE A 73 1.14 -3.89 -2.76
C ILE A 73 2.50 -4.00 -3.46
N VAL A 74 3.39 -3.06 -3.16
CA VAL A 74 4.79 -3.07 -3.58
C VAL A 74 5.62 -3.89 -2.59
N ARG A 75 5.47 -3.63 -1.29
CA ARG A 75 6.21 -4.33 -0.23
C ARG A 75 5.57 -4.14 1.14
N ILE A 76 5.72 -5.13 2.01
CA ILE A 76 5.43 -5.06 3.44
C ILE A 76 6.72 -5.40 4.19
N ASP A 77 7.17 -4.50 5.07
CA ASP A 77 8.36 -4.69 5.91
C ASP A 77 7.95 -4.64 7.38
N GLU A 78 8.41 -5.58 8.22
CA GLU A 78 8.39 -5.40 9.68
C GLU A 78 9.57 -4.52 10.09
N VAL A 79 9.32 -3.44 10.83
CA VAL A 79 10.31 -2.41 11.16
C VAL A 79 10.33 -2.11 12.65
N GLU A 80 11.49 -1.73 13.17
CA GLU A 80 11.66 -1.38 14.59
C GLU A 80 11.04 -0.01 14.95
N ARG A 81 10.95 0.91 13.97
CA ARG A 81 10.49 2.29 14.17
C ARG A 81 9.68 2.78 12.98
N GLU A 82 8.66 3.57 13.28
CA GLU A 82 7.92 4.34 12.29
C GLU A 82 8.74 5.50 11.72
N GLY A 83 8.32 5.95 10.54
CA GLY A 83 8.82 7.15 9.88
C GLY A 83 7.66 8.01 9.40
N PRO A 84 7.92 9.22 8.89
CA PRO A 84 6.86 10.05 8.35
C PRO A 84 6.23 9.34 7.13
N PRO A 85 4.91 9.13 7.11
CA PRO A 85 4.25 8.50 5.98
C PRO A 85 4.36 9.40 4.74
N ARG A 86 4.47 8.79 3.56
CA ARG A 86 4.80 9.51 2.31
C ARG A 86 3.90 9.06 1.17
N ALA A 87 3.50 10.00 0.34
CA ALA A 87 2.87 9.75 -0.95
C ALA A 87 3.76 10.36 -2.03
N VAL A 88 4.26 9.53 -2.95
CA VAL A 88 5.15 9.97 -4.03
C VAL A 88 4.47 9.69 -5.37
N LYS A 89 4.57 10.61 -6.33
CA LYS A 89 4.06 10.33 -7.69
C LYS A 89 4.77 9.12 -8.28
N SER A 90 4.01 8.20 -8.84
CA SER A 90 4.57 7.08 -9.57
C SER A 90 4.90 7.53 -11.00
N GLU A 91 6.17 7.63 -11.35
CA GLU A 91 6.62 7.91 -12.72
C GLU A 91 6.60 6.67 -13.64
N GLY A 92 5.90 5.61 -13.22
CA GLY A 92 5.94 4.31 -13.88
C GLY A 92 5.34 4.35 -15.29
N ARG A 93 6.17 4.14 -16.32
CA ARG A 93 5.70 3.47 -17.54
C ARG A 93 5.20 2.09 -17.12
N VAL A 94 3.89 1.92 -17.07
CA VAL A 94 3.28 0.58 -16.93
C VAL A 94 3.72 -0.22 -18.16
N ALA A 95 4.67 -1.15 -17.98
CA ALA A 95 4.99 -2.09 -19.03
C ALA A 95 3.73 -2.93 -19.29
N GLU A 96 3.30 -3.04 -20.54
CA GLU A 96 2.18 -3.93 -20.88
C GLU A 96 2.48 -5.34 -20.38
N PHE A 97 1.52 -5.91 -19.67
CA PHE A 97 1.61 -7.29 -19.22
C PHE A 97 1.80 -8.21 -20.45
N PRO A 98 2.72 -9.20 -20.42
CA PRO A 98 2.93 -10.09 -21.55
C PRO A 98 1.61 -10.75 -21.95
N ARG A 99 1.09 -10.40 -23.14
CA ARG A 99 -0.10 -11.06 -23.66
C ARG A 99 0.28 -12.50 -24.02
N PRO A 100 -0.52 -13.51 -23.66
CA PRO A 100 -0.27 -14.86 -24.10
C PRO A 100 -0.14 -14.88 -25.63
N PHE A 101 0.89 -15.57 -26.13
CA PHE A 101 1.16 -15.72 -27.56
C PHE A 101 -0.14 -16.12 -28.28
N ALA A 102 -0.49 -15.38 -29.33
CA ALA A 102 -1.63 -15.73 -30.16
C ALA A 102 -1.43 -17.17 -30.69
N PRO A 103 -2.43 -18.06 -30.57
CA PRO A 103 -2.32 -19.39 -31.14
C PRO A 103 -2.05 -19.28 -32.65
N PRO A 104 -1.21 -20.17 -33.23
CA PRO A 104 -0.92 -20.13 -34.64
C PRO A 104 -2.22 -20.22 -35.46
N PRO A 105 -2.30 -19.52 -36.60
CA PRO A 105 -3.50 -19.54 -37.43
C PRO A 105 -3.86 -20.99 -37.77
N ARG A 106 -5.10 -21.38 -37.49
CA ARG A 106 -5.62 -22.68 -37.90
C ARG A 106 -5.58 -22.73 -39.43
N HIS A 107 -4.79 -23.64 -39.96
CA HIS A 107 -4.87 -24.01 -41.37
C HIS A 107 -6.19 -24.77 -41.52
N ASP A 108 -7.23 -24.10 -42.04
CA ASP A 108 -8.43 -24.80 -42.50
C ASP A 108 -7.99 -25.71 -43.65
N ARG A 109 -8.32 -26.99 -43.53
CA ARG A 109 -8.20 -28.00 -44.59
C ARG A 109 -9.52 -28.10 -45.33
#